data_AF-A0A5E6MF76-F1
#
_entry.id   AF-A0A5E6MF76-F1
#
_cell.length_a   1.000
_cell.length_b   1.000
_cell.length_c   1.000
_cell.angle_alpha   90.00
_cell.angle_beta   90.00
_cell.angle_gamma   90.00
#
_symmetry.space_group_name_H-M   'P 1'
#
loop_
_entity.id
_entity.type
_entity.pdbx_description
1 polymer ?
#
loop_
_entity_poly.entity_id
_entity_poly.type
_entity_poly.pdbx_seq_one_letter_code
_entity_poly.pdbx_strand_id
1 'polypeptide(L)'
;MLIDLLAVTTSCILLFLVETTGKFVVACAVAVFLAGGCWWLASNYTKLWNLLFHANPVHHLFCGIAALATLATVLLFFALSQAKTAGEKFVNLWVVTLQANQAWKTATFQDARKTVWQLGQESHDPAIWYDRNGSPIVPLDNPRTKFVVAKVYANSAARNFQRLHPFLSWILSVRVGAAEEAVSRDVQQYLSVPGNGIYPDTRAIGIVAEYVKQELDQQTPKLVPRLRLILLLLFLAVQSVPFTMIGWAAYEDIQVRT
;
A
#
# COMPACT_ATOMS: atom_id res chain seq x y z
N MET A 1 8.28 -3.54 3.68
CA MET A 1 8.10 -2.43 2.70
C MET A 1 8.05 -2.95 1.26
N LEU A 2 9.06 -3.68 0.78
CA LEU A 2 9.10 -4.16 -0.62
C LEU A 2 7.97 -5.14 -0.99
N ILE A 3 7.62 -6.07 -0.10
CA ILE A 3 6.48 -7.01 -0.31
C ILE A 3 5.15 -6.25 -0.45
N ASP A 4 4.92 -5.25 0.41
CA ASP A 4 3.72 -4.41 0.40
C ASP A 4 3.65 -3.56 -0.88
N LEU A 5 4.78 -3.00 -1.32
CA LEU A 5 4.89 -2.30 -2.61
C LEU A 5 4.55 -3.24 -3.78
N LEU A 6 5.14 -4.44 -3.82
CA LEU A 6 4.86 -5.41 -4.88
C LEU A 6 3.38 -5.77 -4.89
N ALA A 7 2.80 -6.10 -3.74
CA ALA A 7 1.37 -6.40 -3.62
C ALA A 7 0.50 -5.25 -4.16
N VAL A 8 0.77 -4.01 -3.78
CA VAL A 8 0.05 -2.83 -4.26
C VAL A 8 0.17 -2.67 -5.78
N THR A 9 1.39 -2.76 -6.32
CA THR A 9 1.61 -2.61 -7.78
C THR A 9 0.96 -3.73 -8.59
N THR A 10 1.03 -4.98 -8.14
CA THR A 10 0.36 -6.11 -8.77
C THR A 10 -1.15 -5.95 -8.74
N SER A 11 -1.73 -5.53 -7.61
CA SER A 11 -3.16 -5.25 -7.52
C SER A 11 -3.59 -4.13 -8.46
N CYS A 12 -2.79 -3.07 -8.63
CA CYS A 12 -3.09 -2.02 -9.60
C CYS A 12 -3.15 -2.57 -11.03
N ILE A 13 -2.23 -3.46 -11.41
CA ILE A 13 -2.20 -4.07 -12.74
C ILE A 13 -3.41 -5.00 -12.94
N LEU A 14 -3.71 -5.85 -11.96
CA LEU A 14 -4.86 -6.76 -12.02
C LEU A 14 -6.19 -6.00 -12.10
N LEU A 15 -6.34 -4.93 -11.33
CA LEU A 15 -7.52 -4.07 -11.41
C LEU A 15 -7.61 -3.35 -12.75
N PHE A 16 -6.47 -2.87 -13.27
CA PHE A 16 -6.43 -2.23 -14.58
C PHE A 16 -6.89 -3.20 -15.70
N LEU A 17 -6.48 -4.46 -15.61
CA LEU A 17 -6.91 -5.55 -16.50
C LEU A 17 -8.41 -5.86 -16.40
N VAL A 18 -8.93 -6.02 -15.18
CA VAL A 18 -10.30 -6.50 -14.95
C VAL A 18 -11.34 -5.39 -15.07
N GLU A 19 -11.08 -4.21 -14.51
CA GLU A 19 -12.08 -3.13 -14.43
C GLU A 19 -12.06 -2.21 -15.65
N THR A 20 -10.94 -2.17 -16.38
CA THR A 20 -10.76 -1.28 -17.53
C THR A 20 -10.09 -1.98 -18.72
N THR A 21 -10.56 -3.18 -19.06
CA THR A 21 -9.95 -4.06 -20.08
C THR A 21 -9.65 -3.34 -21.40
N GLY A 22 -10.54 -2.49 -21.91
CA GLY A 22 -10.29 -1.73 -23.14
C GLY A 22 -9.07 -0.79 -23.04
N LYS A 23 -8.95 -0.06 -21.92
CA LYS A 23 -7.78 0.80 -21.67
C LYS A 23 -6.52 -0.02 -21.44
N PHE A 24 -6.64 -1.19 -20.81
CA PHE A 24 -5.53 -2.12 -20.62
C PHE A 24 -4.98 -2.62 -21.97
N VAL A 25 -5.85 -3.04 -22.90
CA VAL A 25 -5.44 -3.48 -24.24
C VAL A 25 -4.71 -2.36 -24.99
N VAL A 26 -5.24 -1.13 -24.95
CA VAL A 26 -4.56 0.04 -25.53
C VAL A 26 -3.21 0.28 -24.87
N ALA A 27 -3.11 0.20 -23.55
CA ALA A 27 -1.85 0.36 -22.83
C ALA A 27 -0.84 -0.74 -23.20
N CYS A 28 -1.27 -1.98 -23.39
CA CYS A 28 -0.44 -3.06 -23.90
C CYS A 28 0.07 -2.77 -25.31
N ALA A 29 -0.79 -2.31 -26.22
CA ALA A 29 -0.39 -1.94 -27.57
C ALA A 29 0.66 -0.81 -27.55
N VAL A 30 0.45 0.23 -26.73
CA VAL A 30 1.40 1.33 -26.53
C VAL A 30 2.71 0.81 -25.91
N ALA A 31 2.64 -0.06 -24.90
CA ALA A 31 3.81 -0.62 -24.25
C ALA A 31 4.66 -1.47 -25.21
N VAL A 32 4.03 -2.31 -26.04
CA VAL A 32 4.70 -3.10 -27.07
C VAL A 32 5.33 -2.19 -28.13
N PHE A 33 4.60 -1.19 -28.60
CA PHE A 33 5.11 -0.22 -29.58
C PHE A 33 6.34 0.52 -29.05
N LEU A 34 6.27 1.05 -27.82
CA LEU A 34 7.39 1.76 -27.19
C LEU A 34 8.56 0.83 -26.86
N ALA A 35 8.31 -0.40 -26.42
CA ALA A 35 9.36 -1.38 -26.17
C ALA A 35 10.08 -1.80 -27.46
N GLY A 36 9.33 -2.03 -28.54
CA GLY A 36 9.88 -2.29 -29.87
C GLY A 36 10.69 -1.11 -30.40
N GLY A 37 10.18 0.11 -30.25
CA GLY A 37 10.91 1.34 -30.56
C GLY A 37 12.20 1.49 -29.75
N CYS A 38 12.15 1.19 -28.44
CA CYS A 38 13.31 1.21 -27.55
C CYS A 38 14.37 0.19 -27.99
N TRP A 39 13.97 -1.06 -28.31
CA TRP A 39 14.88 -2.07 -28.84
C TRP A 39 15.53 -1.60 -30.15
N TRP A 40 14.72 -1.08 -31.07
CA TRP A 40 15.20 -0.62 -32.38
C TRP A 40 16.20 0.54 -32.22
N LEU A 41 15.90 1.52 -31.37
CA LEU A 41 16.80 2.62 -31.04
C LEU A 41 18.09 2.09 -30.40
N ALA A 42 18.02 1.26 -29.36
CA ALA A 42 19.20 0.71 -28.70
C ALA A 42 20.08 -0.14 -29.65
N SER A 43 19.46 -0.84 -30.60
CA SER A 43 20.17 -1.64 -31.60
C SER A 43 20.88 -0.82 -32.68
N ASN A 44 20.41 0.42 -32.95
CA ASN A 44 20.95 1.26 -34.01
C ASN A 44 21.64 2.54 -33.52
N TYR A 45 21.47 2.90 -32.25
CA TYR A 45 22.01 4.10 -31.61
C TYR A 45 23.53 4.22 -31.80
N THR A 46 24.26 3.10 -31.69
CA THR A 46 25.72 3.05 -31.87
C THR A 46 26.19 3.44 -33.27
N LYS A 47 25.37 3.23 -34.30
CA LYS A 47 25.69 3.60 -35.68
C LYS A 47 25.73 5.11 -35.90
N LEU A 48 25.22 5.92 -34.96
CA LEU A 48 25.28 7.38 -35.04
C LEU A 48 26.71 7.93 -34.90
N TRP A 49 27.63 7.20 -34.23
CA TRP A 49 29.04 7.59 -34.11
C TRP A 49 30.04 6.50 -34.53
N ASN A 50 29.63 5.23 -34.65
CA ASN A 50 30.46 4.16 -35.21
C ASN A 50 29.67 3.38 -36.28
N LEU A 51 29.78 3.82 -37.54
CA LEU A 51 29.09 3.22 -38.69
C LEU A 51 29.49 1.75 -38.95
N LEU A 52 30.67 1.33 -38.48
CA LEU A 52 31.21 -0.02 -38.69
C LEU A 52 30.88 -0.97 -37.54
N PHE A 53 30.23 -0.49 -36.47
CA PHE A 53 29.88 -1.30 -35.33
C PHE A 53 28.88 -2.41 -35.70
N HIS A 54 29.23 -3.65 -35.36
CA HIS A 54 28.36 -4.82 -35.52
C HIS A 54 27.85 -5.29 -34.16
N ALA A 55 26.54 -5.24 -33.96
CA ALA A 55 25.92 -5.70 -32.71
C ALA A 55 26.14 -7.20 -32.51
N ASN A 56 26.73 -7.58 -31.38
CA ASN A 56 26.89 -8.98 -30.97
C ASN A 56 25.65 -9.49 -30.19
N PRO A 57 25.53 -10.79 -29.91
CA PRO A 57 24.40 -11.33 -29.15
C PRO A 57 24.24 -10.71 -27.75
N VAL A 58 25.35 -10.31 -27.11
CA VAL A 58 25.34 -9.65 -25.79
C VAL A 58 24.69 -8.26 -25.88
N HIS A 59 24.93 -7.52 -26.95
CA HIS A 59 24.27 -6.24 -27.23
C HIS A 59 22.76 -6.41 -27.36
N HIS A 60 22.31 -7.43 -28.11
CA HIS A 60 20.89 -7.75 -28.23
C HIS A 60 20.26 -8.17 -26.89
N LEU A 61 21.01 -8.85 -26.01
CA LEU A 61 20.54 -9.13 -24.65
C LEU A 61 20.27 -7.83 -23.88
N PHE A 62 21.18 -6.84 -23.93
CA PHE A 62 20.97 -5.54 -23.28
C PHE A 62 19.81 -4.73 -23.89
N CYS A 63 19.66 -4.75 -25.22
CA CYS A 63 18.48 -4.19 -25.89
C CYS A 63 17.18 -4.86 -25.40
N GLY A 64 17.21 -6.16 -25.15
CA GLY A 64 16.07 -6.90 -24.61
C GLY A 64 15.71 -6.54 -23.20
N ILE A 65 16.70 -6.41 -22.33
CA ILE A 65 16.49 -5.94 -20.96
C ILE A 65 15.89 -4.52 -20.98
N ALA A 66 16.41 -3.61 -21.82
CA ALA A 66 15.88 -2.27 -22.00
C ALA A 66 14.41 -2.27 -22.49
N ALA A 67 14.09 -3.11 -23.47
CA ALA A 67 12.74 -3.25 -24.01
C ALA A 67 11.75 -3.81 -22.97
N LEU A 68 12.14 -4.86 -22.23
CA LEU A 68 11.32 -5.44 -21.17
C LEU A 68 11.08 -4.45 -20.03
N ALA A 69 12.11 -3.70 -19.62
CA ALA A 69 11.97 -2.63 -18.63
C ALA A 69 11.02 -1.54 -19.12
N THR A 70 11.07 -1.17 -20.41
CA THR A 70 10.13 -0.22 -21.04
C THR A 70 8.71 -0.74 -20.99
N LEU A 71 8.48 -1.99 -21.39
CA LEU A 71 7.16 -2.63 -21.37
C LEU A 71 6.57 -2.62 -19.95
N ALA A 72 7.33 -3.09 -18.96
CA ALA A 72 6.89 -3.14 -17.57
C ALA A 72 6.59 -1.73 -17.01
N THR A 73 7.45 -0.75 -17.31
CA THR A 73 7.28 0.63 -16.85
C THR A 73 6.03 1.26 -17.43
N VAL A 74 5.78 1.12 -18.73
CA VAL A 74 4.61 1.70 -19.40
C VAL A 74 3.32 1.10 -18.83
N LEU A 75 3.25 -0.23 -18.68
CA LEU A 75 2.09 -0.89 -18.08
C LEU A 75 1.85 -0.42 -16.65
N LEU A 76 2.89 -0.35 -15.83
CA LEU A 76 2.78 0.13 -14.46
C LEU A 76 2.33 1.60 -14.40
N PHE A 77 2.84 2.44 -15.30
CA PHE A 77 2.48 3.86 -15.38
C PHE A 77 0.97 4.08 -15.62
N PHE A 78 0.38 3.28 -16.51
CA PHE A 78 -1.06 3.27 -16.74
C PHE A 78 -1.82 2.65 -15.57
N ALA A 79 -1.36 1.51 -15.05
CA ALA A 79 -1.98 0.80 -13.93
C ALA A 79 -2.06 1.65 -12.66
N LEU A 80 -1.12 2.57 -12.42
CA LEU A 80 -1.17 3.50 -11.29
C LEU A 80 -2.42 4.39 -11.27
N SER A 81 -3.17 4.50 -12.37
CA SER A 81 -4.50 5.14 -12.35
C SER A 81 -5.52 4.42 -11.45
N GLN A 82 -5.30 3.13 -11.17
CA GLN A 82 -6.14 2.31 -10.29
C GLN A 82 -5.66 2.29 -8.83
N ALA A 83 -4.68 3.13 -8.46
CA ALA A 83 -4.10 3.13 -7.12
C ALA A 83 -5.13 3.36 -6.01
N LYS A 84 -6.14 4.21 -6.24
CA LYS A 84 -7.25 4.45 -5.29
C LYS A 84 -8.02 3.16 -5.05
N THR A 85 -8.60 2.59 -6.11
CA THR A 85 -9.40 1.37 -6.01
C THR A 85 -8.60 0.21 -5.42
N ALA A 86 -7.32 0.08 -5.78
CA ALA A 86 -6.42 -0.89 -5.19
C ALA A 86 -6.28 -0.70 -3.68
N GLY A 87 -6.00 0.53 -3.23
CA GLY A 87 -5.87 0.86 -1.82
C GLY A 87 -7.15 0.57 -1.02
N GLU A 88 -8.33 0.91 -1.55
CA GLU A 88 -9.60 0.62 -0.89
C GLU A 88 -9.83 -0.88 -0.71
N LYS A 89 -9.53 -1.68 -1.73
CA LYS A 89 -9.61 -3.15 -1.65
C LYS A 89 -8.62 -3.72 -0.64
N PHE A 90 -7.40 -3.17 -0.55
CA PHE A 90 -6.44 -3.54 0.49
C PHE A 90 -6.97 -3.27 1.89
N VAL A 91 -7.52 -2.08 2.14
CA VAL A 91 -8.08 -1.73 3.45
C VAL A 91 -9.24 -2.67 3.81
N ASN A 92 -10.14 -2.95 2.86
CA ASN A 92 -11.25 -3.87 3.09
C ASN A 92 -10.78 -5.29 3.43
N LEU A 93 -9.82 -5.83 2.67
CA LEU A 93 -9.26 -7.15 2.92
C LEU A 93 -8.53 -7.21 4.28
N TRP A 94 -7.80 -6.14 4.62
CA TRP A 94 -7.15 -6.00 5.91
C TRP A 94 -8.15 -6.04 7.06
N VAL A 95 -9.27 -5.31 6.97
CA VAL A 95 -10.33 -5.33 8.00
C VAL A 95 -10.84 -6.76 8.23
N VAL A 96 -11.19 -7.46 7.16
CA VAL A 96 -11.70 -8.84 7.24
C VAL A 96 -10.66 -9.76 7.87
N THR A 97 -9.40 -9.63 7.47
CA THR A 97 -8.29 -10.44 7.97
C THR A 97 -7.99 -10.15 9.44
N LEU A 98 -8.04 -8.88 9.85
CA LEU A 98 -7.86 -8.47 11.24
C LEU A 98 -8.99 -8.98 12.13
N GLN A 99 -10.24 -8.88 11.64
CA GLN A 99 -11.41 -9.41 12.33
C GLN A 99 -11.42 -10.95 12.41
N ALA A 100 -10.71 -11.66 11.53
CA ALA A 100 -10.52 -13.11 11.63
C ALA A 100 -9.32 -13.49 12.52
N ASN A 101 -8.45 -12.54 12.88
CA ASN A 101 -7.20 -12.81 13.60
C ASN A 101 -7.43 -12.96 15.11
N GLN A 102 -7.54 -14.21 15.57
CA GLN A 102 -7.78 -14.52 16.98
C GLN A 102 -6.63 -14.08 17.89
N ALA A 103 -5.37 -14.19 17.45
CA ALA A 103 -4.22 -13.78 18.25
C ALA A 103 -4.24 -12.27 18.53
N TRP A 104 -4.57 -11.46 17.51
CA TRP A 104 -4.74 -10.02 17.66
C TRP A 104 -5.91 -9.68 18.59
N LYS A 105 -7.06 -10.36 18.44
CA LYS A 105 -8.23 -10.16 19.29
C LYS A 105 -7.92 -10.44 20.76
N THR A 106 -7.29 -11.57 21.05
CA THR A 106 -6.93 -11.95 22.42
C THR A 106 -5.93 -10.97 23.03
N ALA A 107 -4.89 -10.58 22.30
CA ALA A 107 -3.90 -9.62 22.80
C ALA A 107 -4.53 -8.24 23.06
N THR A 108 -5.36 -7.75 22.13
CA THR A 108 -6.04 -6.45 22.27
C THR A 108 -7.06 -6.45 23.41
N PHE A 109 -7.79 -7.56 23.58
CA PHE A 109 -8.70 -7.74 24.70
C PHE A 109 -7.98 -7.71 26.05
N GLN A 110 -6.84 -8.40 26.17
CA GLN A 110 -6.02 -8.38 27.38
C GLN A 110 -5.48 -6.98 27.70
N ASP A 111 -5.04 -6.25 26.67
CA ASP A 111 -4.56 -4.87 26.81
C ASP A 111 -5.70 -3.93 27.26
N ALA A 112 -6.89 -4.07 26.67
CA ALA A 112 -8.07 -3.31 27.08
C ALA A 112 -8.45 -3.61 28.54
N ARG A 113 -8.51 -4.89 28.92
CA ARG A 113 -8.83 -5.32 30.29
C ARG A 113 -7.85 -4.75 31.31
N LYS A 114 -6.55 -4.85 31.03
CA LYS A 114 -5.49 -4.27 31.87
C LYS A 114 -5.63 -2.75 31.98
N THR A 115 -5.89 -2.07 30.86
CA THR A 115 -6.03 -0.61 30.83
C THR A 115 -7.23 -0.15 31.65
N VAL A 116 -8.37 -0.83 31.54
CA VAL A 116 -9.56 -0.52 32.35
C VAL A 116 -9.34 -0.79 33.83
N TRP A 117 -8.65 -1.89 34.17
CA TRP A 117 -8.32 -2.19 35.56
C TRP A 117 -7.47 -1.07 36.18
N GLN A 118 -6.45 -0.63 35.46
CA GLN A 118 -5.57 0.47 35.89
C GLN A 118 -6.26 1.83 35.94
N LEU A 119 -7.31 2.04 35.13
CA LEU A 119 -8.07 3.30 35.11
C LEU A 119 -8.85 3.52 36.42
N GLY A 120 -9.24 2.45 37.10
CA GLY A 120 -9.92 2.50 38.41
C GLY A 120 -11.31 3.15 38.41
N GLN A 121 -11.95 3.25 37.24
CA GLN A 121 -13.29 3.84 37.07
C GLN A 121 -14.41 2.79 37.13
N GLU A 122 -14.05 1.51 37.04
CA GLU A 122 -14.93 0.35 37.22
C GLU A 122 -14.64 -0.31 38.57
N SER A 123 -15.63 -1.01 39.13
CA SER A 123 -15.45 -1.75 40.38
C SER A 123 -14.39 -2.85 40.22
N HIS A 124 -13.60 -3.10 41.28
CA HIS A 124 -12.65 -4.21 41.32
C HIS A 124 -13.28 -5.53 41.79
N ASP A 125 -14.60 -5.55 41.99
CA ASP A 125 -15.35 -6.77 42.29
C ASP A 125 -15.18 -7.80 41.17
N PRO A 126 -14.61 -9.00 41.45
CA PRO A 126 -14.45 -10.05 40.45
C PRO A 126 -15.72 -10.39 39.67
N ALA A 127 -16.92 -10.25 40.27
CA ALA A 127 -18.18 -10.63 39.63
C ALA A 127 -18.47 -9.86 38.32
N ILE A 128 -17.97 -8.63 38.16
CA ILE A 128 -18.20 -7.82 36.95
C ILE A 128 -17.14 -8.02 35.86
N TRP A 129 -16.07 -8.77 36.15
CA TRP A 129 -14.95 -9.02 35.25
C TRP A 129 -15.01 -10.38 34.56
N TYR A 130 -16.06 -11.15 34.83
CA TYR A 130 -16.34 -12.44 34.22
C TYR A 130 -17.82 -12.52 33.80
N ASP A 131 -18.10 -13.19 32.69
CA ASP A 131 -19.47 -13.48 32.28
C ASP A 131 -20.09 -14.62 33.12
N ARG A 132 -21.36 -14.96 32.85
CA ARG A 132 -22.07 -16.05 33.54
C ARG A 132 -21.43 -17.43 33.38
N ASN A 133 -20.57 -17.60 32.37
CA ASN A 133 -19.87 -18.85 32.09
C ASN A 133 -18.44 -18.83 32.66
N GLY A 134 -18.04 -17.78 33.37
CA GLY A 134 -16.69 -17.61 33.91
C GLY A 134 -15.65 -17.16 32.89
N SER A 135 -16.07 -16.68 31.71
CA SER A 135 -15.16 -16.15 30.70
C SER A 135 -14.79 -14.69 31.04
N PRO A 136 -13.52 -14.29 30.90
CA PRO A 136 -13.11 -12.90 31.13
C PRO A 136 -13.89 -11.91 30.26
N ILE A 137 -14.31 -10.79 30.85
CA ILE A 137 -14.89 -9.65 30.14
C ILE A 137 -14.20 -8.33 30.56
N VAL A 138 -14.47 -7.27 29.80
CA VAL A 138 -14.14 -5.89 30.20
C VAL A 138 -15.44 -5.23 30.64
N PRO A 139 -15.56 -4.78 31.90
CA PRO A 139 -16.72 -4.02 32.34
C PRO A 139 -16.81 -2.70 31.58
N LEU A 140 -18.03 -2.28 31.24
CA LEU A 140 -18.30 -1.13 30.38
C LEU A 140 -19.42 -0.25 30.97
N ASP A 141 -19.56 -0.21 32.30
CA ASP A 141 -20.67 0.50 32.93
C ASP A 141 -20.45 2.03 32.90
N ASN A 142 -19.19 2.47 32.95
CA ASN A 142 -18.84 3.88 32.90
C ASN A 142 -18.59 4.37 31.45
N PRO A 143 -19.17 5.51 31.02
CA PRO A 143 -18.90 6.10 29.70
C PRO A 143 -17.41 6.33 29.41
N ARG A 144 -16.62 6.70 30.43
CA ARG A 144 -15.17 6.90 30.31
C ARG A 144 -14.44 5.59 30.02
N THR A 145 -14.90 4.48 30.57
CA THR A 145 -14.35 3.15 30.29
C THR A 145 -14.63 2.73 28.86
N LYS A 146 -15.87 2.91 28.38
CA LYS A 146 -16.24 2.63 26.98
C LYS A 146 -15.33 3.36 26.00
N PHE A 147 -15.05 4.63 26.28
CA PHE A 147 -14.12 5.43 25.50
C PHE A 147 -12.69 4.87 25.50
N VAL A 148 -12.16 4.53 26.67
CA VAL A 148 -10.80 3.98 26.80
C VAL A 148 -10.67 2.65 26.06
N VAL A 149 -11.65 1.77 26.16
CA VAL A 149 -11.66 0.48 25.45
C VAL A 149 -11.67 0.70 23.94
N ALA A 150 -12.57 1.54 23.42
CA ALA A 150 -12.62 1.85 21.99
C ALA A 150 -11.28 2.43 21.48
N LYS A 151 -10.65 3.31 22.27
CA LYS A 151 -9.32 3.85 21.99
C LYS A 151 -8.23 2.77 21.93
N VAL A 152 -8.23 1.80 22.86
CA VAL A 152 -7.27 0.68 22.83
C VAL A 152 -7.43 -0.14 21.55
N TYR A 153 -8.66 -0.49 21.16
CA TYR A 153 -8.92 -1.24 19.94
C TYR A 153 -8.52 -0.47 18.68
N ALA A 154 -8.87 0.80 18.60
CA ALA A 154 -8.48 1.67 17.49
C ALA A 154 -6.96 1.80 17.35
N ASN A 155 -6.26 2.05 18.45
CA ASN A 155 -4.81 2.17 18.47
C ASN A 155 -4.13 0.84 18.11
N SER A 156 -4.67 -0.28 18.59
CA SER A 156 -4.20 -1.61 18.21
C SER A 156 -4.40 -1.89 16.72
N ALA A 157 -5.55 -1.53 16.15
CA ALA A 157 -5.84 -1.67 14.73
C ALA A 157 -4.93 -0.77 13.87
N ALA A 158 -4.78 0.50 14.22
CA ALA A 158 -3.89 1.42 13.51
C ALA A 158 -2.43 0.90 13.52
N ARG A 159 -1.92 0.47 14.69
CA ARG A 159 -0.57 -0.13 14.77
C ARG A 159 -0.43 -1.41 13.96
N ASN A 160 -1.48 -2.24 13.93
CA ASN A 160 -1.50 -3.44 13.10
C ASN A 160 -1.39 -3.09 11.60
N PHE A 161 -2.16 -2.10 11.15
CA PHE A 161 -2.10 -1.59 9.77
C PHE A 161 -0.70 -1.08 9.43
N GLN A 162 -0.10 -0.24 10.28
CA GLN A 162 1.25 0.29 10.07
C GLN A 162 2.31 -0.81 9.96
N ARG A 163 2.17 -1.89 10.75
CA ARG A 163 3.10 -3.02 10.75
C ARG A 163 2.96 -3.90 9.51
N LEU A 164 1.74 -4.22 9.09
CA LEU A 164 1.49 -5.11 7.95
C LEU A 164 1.61 -4.39 6.61
N HIS A 165 1.27 -3.11 6.57
CA HIS A 165 1.26 -2.27 5.37
C HIS A 165 2.16 -1.04 5.52
N PRO A 166 3.49 -1.24 5.71
CA PRO A 166 4.40 -0.13 5.98
C PRO A 166 4.53 0.84 4.78
N PHE A 167 4.37 0.36 3.54
CA PHE A 167 4.45 1.23 2.36
C PHE A 167 3.18 2.09 2.25
N LEU A 168 2.00 1.48 2.38
CA LEU A 168 0.73 2.24 2.40
C LEU A 168 0.67 3.20 3.59
N SER A 169 1.10 2.77 4.77
CA SER A 169 1.14 3.62 5.96
C SER A 169 2.04 4.85 5.77
N TRP A 170 3.20 4.68 5.13
CA TRP A 170 4.11 5.78 4.84
C TRP A 170 3.49 6.77 3.84
N ILE A 171 2.90 6.24 2.77
CA ILE A 171 2.23 7.02 1.72
C ILE A 171 1.04 7.82 2.22
N LEU A 172 0.18 7.16 2.99
CA LEU A 172 -1.04 7.76 3.54
C LEU A 172 -0.76 8.60 4.78
N SER A 173 0.47 8.57 5.29
CA SER A 173 0.84 9.23 6.55
C SER A 173 -0.12 8.85 7.69
N VAL A 174 -0.56 7.60 7.76
CA VAL A 174 -1.54 7.15 8.78
C VAL A 174 -0.97 7.41 10.17
N ARG A 175 -1.54 8.39 10.88
CA ARG A 175 -1.15 8.72 12.25
C ARG A 175 -2.08 8.03 13.22
N VAL A 176 -1.51 7.24 14.15
CA VAL A 176 -2.26 6.60 15.23
C VAL A 176 -3.09 7.63 16.02
N GLY A 177 -2.54 8.82 16.27
CA GLY A 177 -3.25 9.90 16.97
C GLY A 177 -4.46 10.47 16.22
N ALA A 178 -4.43 10.53 14.89
CA ALA A 178 -5.58 11.01 14.11
C ALA A 178 -6.71 9.97 14.05
N ALA A 179 -6.35 8.69 13.97
CA ALA A 179 -7.31 7.58 14.10
C ALA A 179 -7.95 7.57 15.51
N GLU A 180 -7.16 7.90 16.54
CA GLU A 180 -7.66 8.04 17.91
C GLU A 180 -8.70 9.17 18.04
N GLU A 181 -8.46 10.34 17.46
CA GLU A 181 -9.41 11.46 17.45
C GLU A 181 -10.70 11.13 16.67
N ALA A 182 -10.60 10.41 15.56
CA ALA A 182 -11.75 9.97 14.78
C ALA A 182 -12.63 9.00 15.58
N VAL A 183 -12.03 8.01 16.22
CA VAL A 183 -12.73 7.04 17.07
C VAL A 183 -13.30 7.73 18.32
N SER A 184 -12.56 8.68 18.88
CA SER A 184 -13.00 9.46 20.05
C SER A 184 -14.32 10.20 19.78
N ARG A 185 -14.45 10.82 18.61
CA ARG A 185 -15.67 11.52 18.19
C ARG A 185 -16.83 10.56 17.93
N ASP A 186 -16.60 9.45 17.24
CA ASP A 186 -17.67 8.46 16.97
C ASP A 186 -18.17 7.82 18.27
N VAL A 187 -17.29 7.47 19.20
CA VAL A 187 -17.70 6.88 20.48
C VAL A 187 -18.57 7.85 21.27
N GLN A 188 -18.20 9.13 21.34
CA GLN A 188 -19.03 10.15 21.99
C GLN A 188 -20.40 10.27 21.33
N GLN A 189 -20.45 10.29 19.99
CA GLN A 189 -21.70 10.35 19.24
C GLN A 189 -22.55 9.10 19.47
N TYR A 190 -21.96 7.91 19.40
CA TYR A 190 -22.67 6.64 19.58
C TYR A 190 -23.27 6.49 20.97
N LEU A 191 -22.52 6.87 22.00
CA LEU A 191 -22.95 6.79 23.39
C LEU A 191 -23.90 7.92 23.80
N SER A 192 -23.99 9.00 23.02
CA SER A 192 -24.96 10.07 23.26
C SER A 192 -26.41 9.68 22.90
N VAL A 193 -26.58 8.60 22.11
CA VAL A 193 -27.91 8.09 21.72
C VAL A 193 -28.46 7.17 22.82
N PRO A 194 -29.65 7.48 23.39
CA PRO A 194 -30.29 6.64 24.40
C PRO A 194 -30.56 5.22 23.87
N GLY A 195 -30.22 4.19 24.66
CA GLY A 195 -30.39 2.78 24.30
C GLY A 195 -29.13 2.09 23.74
N ASN A 196 -28.08 2.85 23.40
CA ASN A 196 -26.80 2.27 23.01
C ASN A 196 -25.98 1.88 24.27
N GLY A 197 -26.00 0.59 24.60
CA GLY A 197 -25.29 0.05 25.77
C GLY A 197 -23.79 -0.16 25.52
N ILE A 198 -23.45 -1.07 24.60
CA ILE A 198 -22.09 -1.58 24.40
C ILE A 198 -21.57 -1.14 23.03
N TYR A 199 -20.37 -0.55 23.01
CA TYR A 199 -19.71 -0.15 21.78
C TYR A 199 -19.04 -1.39 21.11
N PRO A 200 -19.44 -1.81 19.90
CA PRO A 200 -18.87 -3.00 19.27
C PRO A 200 -17.39 -2.79 18.88
N ASP A 201 -16.55 -3.78 19.14
CA ASP A 201 -15.14 -3.80 18.72
C ASP A 201 -14.98 -3.74 17.20
N THR A 202 -15.87 -4.40 16.46
CA THR A 202 -15.94 -4.36 15.00
C THR A 202 -16.19 -2.95 14.46
N ARG A 203 -16.93 -2.10 15.19
CA ARG A 203 -17.17 -0.69 14.84
C ARG A 203 -15.90 0.14 14.99
N ALA A 204 -15.12 -0.07 16.06
CA ALA A 204 -13.83 0.60 16.24
C ALA A 204 -12.88 0.34 15.06
N ILE A 205 -12.79 -0.93 14.63
CA ILE A 205 -11.98 -1.33 13.46
C ILE A 205 -12.53 -0.66 12.18
N GLY A 206 -13.85 -0.66 12.01
CA GLY A 206 -14.51 -0.03 10.86
C GLY A 206 -14.20 1.46 10.72
N ILE A 207 -14.10 2.19 11.83
CA ILE A 207 -13.78 3.63 11.81
C ILE A 207 -12.32 3.86 11.44
N VAL A 208 -11.41 3.05 11.97
CA VAL A 208 -10.00 3.11 11.55
C VAL A 208 -9.90 2.84 10.05
N ALA A 209 -10.65 1.87 9.54
CA ALA A 209 -10.69 1.58 8.11
C ALA A 209 -11.26 2.74 7.28
N GLU A 210 -12.35 3.35 7.72
CA GLU A 210 -12.95 4.51 7.05
C GLU A 210 -12.03 5.72 7.06
N TYR A 211 -11.35 5.97 8.19
CA TYR A 211 -10.31 6.99 8.29
C TYR A 211 -9.18 6.75 7.27
N VAL A 212 -8.68 5.51 7.16
CA VAL A 212 -7.63 5.16 6.19
C VAL A 212 -8.12 5.33 4.75
N LYS A 213 -9.38 4.98 4.44
CA LYS A 213 -9.98 5.21 3.12
C LYS A 213 -10.12 6.70 2.80
N GLN A 214 -10.54 7.51 3.76
CA GLN A 214 -10.65 8.95 3.59
C GLN A 214 -9.29 9.59 3.33
N GLU A 215 -8.24 9.16 4.04
CA GLU A 215 -6.87 9.60 3.76
C GLU A 215 -6.40 9.14 2.38
N LEU A 216 -6.72 7.90 1.97
CA LEU A 216 -6.45 7.41 0.62
C LEU A 216 -7.10 8.30 -0.44
N ASP A 217 -8.36 8.70 -0.25
CA ASP A 217 -9.08 9.58 -1.16
C ASP A 217 -8.44 10.96 -1.29
N GLN A 218 -7.99 11.53 -0.18
CA GLN A 218 -7.37 12.84 -0.16
C GLN A 218 -5.94 12.82 -0.72
N GLN A 219 -5.18 11.76 -0.47
CA GLN A 219 -3.78 11.66 -0.86
C GLN A 219 -3.58 11.12 -2.28
N THR A 220 -4.44 10.21 -2.76
CA THR A 220 -4.23 9.53 -4.06
C THR A 220 -4.06 10.50 -5.24
N PRO A 221 -4.87 11.57 -5.41
CA PRO A 221 -4.71 12.51 -6.52
C PRO A 221 -3.33 13.20 -6.54
N LYS A 222 -2.71 13.41 -5.37
CA LYS A 222 -1.37 13.99 -5.22
C LYS A 222 -0.28 12.93 -5.35
N LEU A 223 -0.60 11.71 -4.94
CA LEU A 223 0.33 10.59 -4.90
C LEU A 223 0.60 9.99 -6.28
N VAL A 224 -0.44 9.78 -7.10
CA VAL A 224 -0.31 9.13 -8.41
C VAL A 224 0.67 9.86 -9.31
N PRO A 225 0.64 11.21 -9.45
CA PRO A 225 1.65 11.94 -10.21
C PRO A 225 3.06 11.78 -9.65
N ARG A 226 3.22 11.77 -8.32
CA ARG A 226 4.53 11.57 -7.67
C ARG A 226 5.08 10.17 -7.92
N LEU A 227 4.25 9.14 -7.78
CA LEU A 227 4.64 7.76 -8.08
C LEU A 227 5.00 7.58 -9.55
N ARG A 228 4.26 8.22 -10.46
CA ARG A 228 4.60 8.25 -11.88
C ARG A 228 5.93 8.93 -12.14
N LEU A 229 6.22 10.05 -11.48
CA LEU A 229 7.51 10.73 -11.60
C LEU A 229 8.65 9.85 -11.06
N ILE A 230 8.48 9.24 -9.88
CA ILE A 230 9.47 8.31 -9.31
C ILE A 230 9.70 7.12 -10.24
N LEU A 231 8.62 6.56 -10.81
CA LEU A 231 8.70 5.47 -11.78
C LEU A 231 9.47 5.88 -13.03
N LEU A 232 9.24 7.09 -13.55
CA LEU A 232 9.99 7.64 -14.69
C LEU A 232 11.47 7.82 -14.36
N LEU A 233 11.81 8.35 -13.18
CA LEU A 233 13.20 8.51 -12.75
C LEU A 233 13.90 7.16 -12.58
N LEU A 234 13.22 6.18 -11.97
CA LEU A 234 13.73 4.83 -11.83
C LEU A 234 13.92 4.17 -13.20
N PHE A 235 12.97 4.36 -14.12
CA PHE A 235 13.10 3.90 -15.49
C PHE A 235 14.33 4.49 -16.17
N LEU A 236 14.56 5.80 -16.08
CA LEU A 236 15.76 6.42 -16.64
C LEU A 236 17.05 5.87 -16.03
N ALA A 237 17.07 5.62 -14.71
CA ALA A 237 18.20 5.01 -14.03
C ALA A 237 18.44 3.55 -14.46
N VAL A 238 17.37 2.77 -14.69
CA VAL A 238 17.50 1.40 -15.20
C VAL A 238 17.95 1.39 -16.65
N GLN A 239 17.47 2.33 -17.47
CA GLN A 239 17.85 2.45 -18.89
C GLN A 239 19.30 2.94 -19.06
N SER A 240 19.81 3.77 -18.16
CA SER A 240 21.19 4.25 -18.27
C SER A 240 22.21 3.10 -18.29
N VAL A 241 21.93 1.98 -17.60
CA VAL A 241 22.80 0.80 -17.58
C VAL A 241 23.00 0.19 -18.97
N PRO A 242 21.97 -0.34 -19.67
CA PRO A 242 22.15 -0.92 -21.00
C PRO A 242 22.68 0.11 -22.00
N PHE A 243 22.21 1.37 -21.97
CA PHE A 243 22.70 2.40 -22.90
C PHE A 243 24.17 2.76 -22.68
N THR A 244 24.64 2.81 -21.43
CA THR A 244 26.05 3.08 -21.11
C THR A 244 26.93 1.90 -21.51
N MET A 245 26.51 0.66 -21.21
CA MET A 245 27.27 -0.54 -21.58
C MET A 245 27.39 -0.69 -23.10
N ILE A 246 26.28 -0.46 -23.82
CA ILE A 246 26.25 -0.46 -25.28
C ILE A 246 27.16 0.65 -25.84
N GLY A 247 27.06 1.87 -25.30
CA GLY A 247 27.89 3.00 -25.73
C GLY A 247 29.38 2.76 -25.48
N TRP A 248 29.74 2.20 -24.33
CA TRP A 248 31.11 1.83 -23.98
C TRP A 248 31.68 0.78 -24.94
N ALA A 249 30.93 -0.29 -25.20
CA ALA A 249 31.36 -1.33 -26.14
C ALA A 249 31.56 -0.78 -27.56
N ALA A 250 30.70 0.12 -28.01
CA ALA A 250 30.85 0.77 -29.31
C ALA A 250 32.01 1.77 -29.36
N TYR A 251 32.37 2.38 -28.23
CA TYR A 251 33.51 3.28 -28.11
C TYR A 251 34.84 2.53 -28.16
N GLU A 252 34.97 1.42 -27.43
CA GLU A 252 36.17 0.57 -27.50
C GLU A 252 36.41 -0.01 -28.91
N ASP A 253 35.34 -0.25 -29.67
CA ASP A 253 35.41 -0.75 -31.05
C ASP A 253 35.89 0.31 -32.06
N ILE A 254 35.97 1.59 -31.67
CA ILE A 254 36.54 2.63 -32.54
C ILE A 254 38.05 2.41 -32.66
N GLN A 255 38.45 1.71 -33.71
CA GLN A 255 39.84 1.66 -34.12
C GLN A 255 40.28 3.06 -34.55
N VAL A 256 41.08 3.74 -33.73
CA VAL A 256 41.86 4.90 -34.15
C VAL A 256 42.92 4.39 -35.14
N ARG A 257 42.55 4.30 -36.42
CA ARG A 257 43.53 4.18 -37.50
C ARG A 257 44.28 5.51 -37.55
N THR A 258 45.45 5.54 -36.92
CA THR A 258 46.50 6.52 -37.21
C THR A 258 47.22 6.12 -38.49
#